data_AF-A0A3D1TIS5-F1
#
_entry.id   AF-A0A3D1TIS5-F1
#
_cell.length_a   1.000
_cell.length_b   1.000
_cell.length_c   1.000
_cell.angle_alpha   90.00
_cell.angle_beta   90.00
_cell.angle_gamma   90.00
#
_symmetry.space_group_name_H-M   'P 1'
#
loop_
_entity.id
_entity.type
_entity.pdbx_description
1 polymer ?
#
loop_
_entity_poly.entity_id
_entity_poly.type
_entity_poly.pdbx_seq_one_letter_code
_entity_poly.pdbx_strand_id
1 'polypeptide(L)'
;ADLAEAVAPGLGELGVMLPSTPLHHLLMRRLGFPVVATSGNIAGAPMEVEIASALVRLGGIADAFLVHDRPIERPVDDSLVRVVLGRRQILRRGRGFAPLPLPMPGASSPSEHLALGGMLKNTVAYGVGGSVVVGGHIGDLDDLAAVRVHRAAAADLVRLFGAAPVARRICCDLHPDYESTRTALELTATPVRVQHHLAHLAGVMAEHELAPPVLGFVWDGAGLGLDGAIWGGECFLVEADGSVRRRATLRPFRLLGGDNAAREPRRVLLGMLGEIFGPGFGGLEWLSELGFSVQELVMLGRMLARGVCSPWCSSMGRLFDAIAALSGLCLTNRFEGQAAMLLEGAIWGGSQSVPAGGNVAPLPRIAVASEFAGLPWAPEAWLDWGPLLERLLADGRPGPEEASGLLHAALVATVVAIAG
;
A
#
# COMPACT_ATOMS: atom_id res chain seq x y z
N ALA A 1 -8.07 -30.25 5.39
CA ALA A 1 -9.48 -29.90 5.59
C ALA A 1 -9.88 -29.08 4.38
N ASP A 2 -10.98 -29.44 3.74
CA ASP A 2 -11.47 -28.66 2.60
C ASP A 2 -12.02 -27.34 3.14
N LEU A 3 -11.45 -26.23 2.68
CA LEU A 3 -11.90 -24.88 3.03
C LEU A 3 -12.82 -24.39 1.91
N ALA A 4 -13.83 -23.60 2.26
CA ALA A 4 -14.69 -22.98 1.27
C ALA A 4 -13.88 -21.99 0.40
N GLU A 5 -14.11 -22.00 -0.91
CA GLU A 5 -13.46 -21.10 -1.87
C GLU A 5 -13.63 -19.62 -1.50
N ALA A 6 -14.77 -19.29 -0.88
CA ALA A 6 -15.11 -17.94 -0.42
C ALA A 6 -14.18 -17.38 0.68
N VAL A 7 -13.30 -18.19 1.29
CA VAL A 7 -12.35 -17.72 2.31
C VAL A 7 -11.28 -16.79 1.70
N ALA A 8 -10.79 -17.11 0.50
CA ALA A 8 -9.76 -16.33 -0.19
C ALA A 8 -9.91 -16.46 -1.73
N PRO A 9 -11.00 -15.92 -2.30
CA PRO A 9 -11.32 -16.13 -3.71
C PRO A 9 -10.27 -15.52 -4.64
N GLY A 10 -9.74 -16.32 -5.57
CA GLY A 10 -8.76 -15.88 -6.57
C GLY A 10 -7.36 -15.60 -6.03
N LEU A 11 -7.05 -15.97 -4.79
CA LEU A 11 -5.74 -15.79 -4.17
C LEU A 11 -5.02 -17.14 -4.03
N GLY A 12 -3.69 -17.13 -4.22
CA GLY A 12 -2.84 -18.33 -4.09
C GLY A 12 -2.45 -18.68 -2.66
N GLU A 13 -2.86 -17.87 -1.68
CA GLU A 13 -2.45 -17.99 -0.28
C GLU A 13 -3.64 -17.87 0.68
N LEU A 14 -3.48 -18.45 1.86
CA LEU A 14 -4.47 -18.41 2.95
C LEU A 14 -3.84 -17.82 4.21
N GLY A 15 -4.55 -16.90 4.85
CA GLY A 15 -4.23 -16.45 6.21
C GLY A 15 -4.61 -17.54 7.22
N VAL A 16 -3.62 -18.06 7.95
CA VAL A 16 -3.84 -19.12 8.95
C VAL A 16 -3.29 -18.68 10.29
N MET A 17 -4.05 -18.96 11.37
CA MET A 17 -3.60 -18.78 12.75
C MET A 17 -3.80 -20.04 13.56
N LEU A 18 -2.94 -20.25 14.56
CA LEU A 18 -3.11 -21.30 15.54
C LEU A 18 -3.87 -20.78 16.78
N PRO A 19 -4.52 -21.66 17.56
CA PRO A 19 -5.06 -21.30 18.86
C PRO A 19 -3.99 -20.64 19.72
N SER A 20 -4.23 -19.39 20.12
CA SER A 20 -3.25 -18.56 20.82
C SER A 20 -3.70 -18.12 22.21
N THR A 21 -4.87 -18.57 22.66
CA THR A 21 -5.42 -18.31 23.99
C THR A 21 -6.02 -19.59 24.57
N PRO A 22 -6.15 -19.72 25.91
CA PRO A 22 -6.81 -20.87 26.52
C PRO A 22 -8.24 -21.09 25.97
N LEU A 23 -8.96 -20.00 25.71
CA LEU A 23 -10.29 -20.07 25.12
C LEU A 23 -10.26 -20.66 23.70
N HIS A 24 -9.31 -20.24 22.85
CA HIS A 24 -9.18 -20.81 21.50
C HIS A 24 -8.90 -22.32 21.55
N HIS A 25 -8.05 -22.78 22.48
CA HIS A 25 -7.78 -24.21 22.64
C HIS A 25 -9.02 -25.00 23.04
N LEU A 26 -9.84 -24.49 23.96
CA LEU A 26 -11.10 -25.12 24.36
C LEU A 26 -12.10 -25.18 23.20
N LEU A 27 -12.26 -24.07 22.46
CA LEU A 27 -13.14 -24.00 21.30
C LEU A 27 -12.70 -24.97 20.21
N MET A 28 -11.43 -24.95 19.80
CA MET A 28 -10.96 -25.80 18.71
C MET A 28 -11.01 -27.29 19.07
N ARG A 29 -10.76 -27.65 20.34
CA ARG A 29 -10.95 -29.02 20.82
C ARG A 29 -12.41 -29.48 20.71
N ARG A 30 -13.36 -28.57 20.92
CA ARG A 30 -14.80 -28.89 20.86
C ARG A 30 -15.34 -28.91 19.43
N LEU A 31 -14.91 -27.98 18.59
CA LEU A 31 -15.38 -27.84 17.21
C LEU A 31 -14.79 -28.93 16.30
N GLY A 32 -13.48 -29.18 16.38
CA GLY A 32 -12.83 -30.21 15.56
C GLY A 32 -12.71 -29.88 14.06
N PHE A 33 -12.91 -28.62 13.67
CA PHE A 33 -12.72 -28.12 12.30
C PHE A 33 -12.18 -26.68 12.30
N PRO A 34 -11.54 -26.21 11.21
CA PRO A 34 -11.06 -24.83 11.09
C PRO A 34 -12.20 -23.82 11.11
N VAL A 35 -12.02 -22.68 11.78
CA VAL A 35 -12.99 -21.59 11.80
C VAL A 35 -12.40 -20.31 11.23
N VAL A 36 -13.25 -19.45 10.68
CA VAL A 36 -12.87 -18.08 10.31
C VAL A 36 -12.74 -17.25 11.58
N ALA A 37 -11.59 -16.60 11.75
CA ALA A 37 -11.35 -15.58 12.76
C ALA A 37 -11.02 -14.28 12.04
N THR A 38 -11.87 -13.26 12.22
CA THR A 38 -11.70 -11.92 11.66
C THR A 38 -12.01 -10.88 12.73
N SER A 39 -11.60 -9.63 12.50
CA SER A 39 -11.81 -8.55 13.45
C SER A 39 -13.32 -8.27 13.64
N GLY A 40 -13.73 -8.13 14.90
CA GLY A 40 -15.12 -7.88 15.27
C GLY A 40 -15.49 -6.41 15.11
N ASN A 41 -15.66 -5.95 13.88
CA ASN A 41 -16.03 -4.57 13.55
C ASN A 41 -16.85 -4.49 12.27
N ILE A 42 -17.55 -3.36 12.10
CA ILE A 42 -18.09 -2.97 10.80
C ILE A 42 -16.91 -2.57 9.91
N ALA A 43 -16.96 -2.89 8.62
CA ALA A 43 -15.91 -2.54 7.66
C ALA A 43 -15.52 -1.05 7.76
N GLY A 44 -14.21 -0.78 7.85
CA GLY A 44 -13.64 0.56 8.06
C GLY A 44 -13.48 0.98 9.52
N ALA A 45 -14.32 0.48 10.43
CA ALA A 45 -14.27 0.88 11.84
C ALA A 45 -13.20 0.12 12.64
N PRO A 46 -12.65 0.70 13.72
CA PRO A 46 -11.79 0.00 14.66
C PRO A 46 -12.47 -1.20 15.35
N MET A 47 -11.67 -2.10 15.90
CA MET A 47 -12.14 -3.28 16.66
C MET A 47 -12.99 -2.88 17.87
N GLU A 48 -14.14 -3.56 18.04
CA GLU A 48 -14.97 -3.43 19.25
C GLU A 48 -14.31 -4.08 20.46
N VAL A 49 -13.98 -3.28 21.48
CA VAL A 49 -13.42 -3.77 22.74
C VAL A 49 -14.40 -3.70 23.91
N GLU A 50 -15.40 -2.82 23.83
CA GLU A 50 -16.42 -2.64 24.86
C GLU A 50 -17.62 -3.56 24.60
N ILE A 51 -17.97 -4.38 25.59
CA ILE A 51 -19.04 -5.39 25.46
C ILE A 51 -20.36 -4.75 25.03
N ALA A 52 -20.74 -3.65 25.68
CA ALA A 52 -22.00 -2.96 25.37
C ALA A 52 -22.04 -2.42 23.93
N SER A 53 -20.91 -1.89 23.44
CA SER A 53 -20.78 -1.41 22.06
C SER A 53 -20.83 -2.57 21.07
N ALA A 54 -20.12 -3.66 21.35
CA ALA A 54 -20.09 -4.86 20.51
C ALA A 54 -21.49 -5.46 20.31
N LEU A 55 -22.28 -5.60 21.39
CA LEU A 55 -23.64 -6.14 21.34
C LEU A 55 -24.56 -5.29 20.45
N VAL A 56 -24.42 -3.96 20.49
CA VAL A 56 -25.23 -3.05 19.69
C VAL A 56 -24.77 -3.03 18.23
N ARG A 57 -23.48 -2.82 17.98
CA ARG A 57 -22.94 -2.62 16.64
C ARG A 57 -22.86 -3.90 15.81
N LEU A 58 -22.61 -5.04 16.46
CA LEU A 58 -22.49 -6.34 15.79
C LEU A 58 -23.75 -7.19 15.90
N GLY A 59 -24.81 -6.72 16.58
CA GLY A 59 -26.04 -7.48 16.76
C GLY A 59 -26.79 -7.81 15.46
N GLY A 60 -26.53 -7.07 14.39
CA GLY A 60 -27.04 -7.37 13.03
C GLY A 60 -26.13 -8.29 12.20
N ILE A 61 -24.98 -8.70 12.75
CA ILE A 61 -23.96 -9.51 12.06
C ILE A 61 -23.79 -10.86 12.77
N ALA A 62 -23.70 -10.86 14.10
CA ALA A 62 -23.41 -12.05 14.89
C ALA A 62 -24.69 -12.68 15.47
N ASP A 63 -24.84 -14.00 15.29
CA ASP A 63 -25.96 -14.77 15.88
C ASP A 63 -25.83 -14.94 17.41
N ALA A 64 -24.59 -14.91 17.91
CA ALA A 64 -24.29 -15.09 19.33
C ALA A 64 -23.00 -14.36 19.72
N PHE A 65 -22.90 -14.04 21.02
CA PHE A 65 -21.75 -13.36 21.60
C PHE A 65 -21.14 -14.20 22.73
N LEU A 66 -19.83 -14.43 22.65
CA LEU A 66 -19.04 -15.03 23.72
C LEU A 66 -18.09 -13.96 24.29
N VAL A 67 -18.43 -13.45 25.47
CA VAL A 67 -17.74 -12.31 26.12
C VAL A 67 -17.18 -12.69 27.49
N HIS A 68 -16.34 -11.82 28.07
CA HIS A 68 -15.78 -12.00 29.40
C HIS A 68 -15.69 -10.66 30.16
N ASP A 69 -15.57 -10.71 31.47
CA ASP A 69 -15.51 -9.55 32.38
C ASP A 69 -14.11 -8.93 32.53
N ARG A 70 -13.09 -9.46 31.83
CA ARG A 70 -11.75 -8.86 31.77
C ARG A 70 -11.71 -7.70 30.76
N PRO A 71 -11.55 -6.42 31.16
CA PRO A 71 -11.50 -5.31 30.22
C PRO A 71 -10.30 -5.38 29.27
N ILE A 72 -10.46 -4.88 28.05
CA ILE A 72 -9.38 -4.73 27.07
C ILE A 72 -8.95 -3.27 27.06
N GLU A 73 -7.90 -2.95 27.82
CA GLU A 73 -7.37 -1.58 27.93
C GLU A 73 -6.74 -1.07 26.62
N ARG A 74 -6.08 -1.96 25.87
CA ARG A 74 -5.38 -1.62 24.62
C ARG A 74 -5.76 -2.60 23.53
N PRO A 75 -6.65 -2.21 22.59
CA PRO A 75 -6.90 -3.03 21.41
C PRO A 75 -5.60 -3.26 20.64
N VAL A 76 -5.44 -4.48 20.15
CA VAL A 76 -4.35 -4.82 19.24
C VAL A 76 -4.84 -5.90 18.28
N ASP A 77 -4.78 -5.60 16.99
CA ASP A 77 -5.10 -6.56 15.95
C ASP A 77 -4.11 -7.74 15.94
N ASP A 78 -4.55 -8.86 15.38
CA ASP A 78 -3.65 -9.97 15.08
C ASP A 78 -2.57 -9.55 14.09
N SER A 79 -1.34 -9.99 14.34
CA SER A 79 -0.24 -9.76 13.40
C SER A 79 -0.39 -10.65 12.17
N LEU A 80 -0.04 -10.11 11.01
CA LEU A 80 0.02 -10.86 9.74
C LEU A 80 1.46 -10.97 9.29
N VAL A 81 1.91 -12.20 9.06
CA VAL A 81 3.26 -12.52 8.60
C VAL A 81 3.15 -13.44 7.39
N ARG A 82 3.85 -13.08 6.31
CA ARG A 82 4.04 -13.89 5.12
C ARG A 82 5.46 -14.45 5.13
N VAL A 83 5.67 -15.65 4.58
CA VAL A 83 7.00 -16.21 4.38
C VAL A 83 7.33 -16.14 2.90
N VAL A 84 8.31 -15.32 2.53
CA VAL A 84 8.75 -15.11 1.15
C VAL A 84 10.21 -15.53 1.05
N LEU A 85 10.52 -16.44 0.13
CA LEU A 85 11.88 -16.99 -0.06
C LEU A 85 12.54 -17.47 1.25
N GLY A 86 11.76 -18.13 2.11
CA GLY A 86 12.22 -18.64 3.41
C GLY A 86 12.45 -17.58 4.49
N ARG A 87 12.18 -16.30 4.20
CA ARG A 87 12.30 -15.18 5.15
C ARG A 87 10.93 -14.69 5.58
N ARG A 88 10.82 -14.23 6.83
CA ARG A 88 9.58 -13.69 7.37
C ARG A 88 9.43 -12.24 6.93
N GLN A 89 8.26 -11.89 6.42
CA GLN A 89 7.86 -10.53 6.08
C GLN A 89 6.61 -10.19 6.90
N ILE A 90 6.69 -9.12 7.69
CA ILE A 90 5.56 -8.65 8.50
C ILE A 90 4.69 -7.74 7.61
N LEU A 91 3.45 -8.16 7.36
CA LEU A 91 2.46 -7.37 6.61
C LEU A 91 1.64 -6.47 7.54
N ARG A 92 1.40 -6.94 8.77
CA ARG A 92 0.72 -6.18 9.82
C ARG A 92 1.42 -6.44 11.16
N ARG A 93 1.98 -5.38 11.76
CA ARG A 93 2.58 -5.44 13.09
C ARG A 93 1.50 -5.19 14.16
N GLY A 94 1.10 -6.24 14.86
CA GLY A 94 0.09 -6.17 15.92
C GLY A 94 0.48 -7.07 17.09
N ARG A 95 -0.44 -7.94 17.50
CA ARG A 95 -0.30 -8.83 18.65
C ARG A 95 0.94 -9.71 18.53
N GLY A 96 1.72 -9.78 19.60
CA GLY A 96 2.97 -10.54 19.68
C GLY A 96 4.22 -9.78 19.19
N PHE A 97 4.05 -8.64 18.50
CA PHE A 97 5.16 -7.80 18.05
C PHE A 97 5.10 -6.40 18.66
N ALA A 98 3.95 -5.73 18.64
CA ALA A 98 3.79 -4.42 19.25
C ALA A 98 3.59 -4.55 20.78
N PRO A 99 4.15 -3.65 21.62
CA PRO A 99 5.07 -2.55 21.30
C PRO A 99 6.53 -2.92 21.62
N LEU A 100 7.04 -4.05 21.12
CA LEU A 100 8.45 -4.41 21.35
C LEU A 100 9.37 -3.37 20.68
N PRO A 101 10.37 -2.81 21.40
CA PRO A 101 11.34 -1.89 20.83
C PRO A 101 12.20 -2.53 19.74
N LEU A 102 12.52 -1.75 18.71
CA LEU A 102 13.47 -2.10 17.66
C LEU A 102 14.77 -1.31 17.91
N PRO A 103 15.93 -1.98 18.04
CA PRO A 103 17.20 -1.28 18.24
C PRO A 103 17.57 -0.45 17.01
N MET A 104 18.17 0.71 17.24
CA MET A 104 18.66 1.63 16.19
C MET A 104 20.16 1.92 16.41
N PRO A 105 21.05 0.95 16.16
CA PRO A 105 22.47 1.13 16.34
C PRO A 105 23.01 2.23 15.41
N GLY A 106 23.88 3.09 15.94
CA GLY A 106 24.47 4.19 15.18
C GLY A 106 23.64 5.48 15.10
N ALA A 107 22.38 5.48 15.57
CA ALA A 107 21.65 6.72 15.75
C ALA A 107 22.31 7.55 16.87
N SER A 108 22.86 8.72 16.54
CA SER A 108 23.37 9.68 17.50
C SER A 108 22.23 10.11 18.43
N SER A 109 22.14 9.47 19.61
CA SER A 109 21.11 9.63 20.65
C SER A 109 19.74 10.02 20.07
N PRO A 110 18.85 9.08 19.71
CA PRO A 110 17.59 9.44 19.07
C PRO A 110 16.86 10.42 19.98
N SER A 111 16.71 11.64 19.49
CA SER A 111 15.82 12.63 20.06
C SER A 111 14.46 11.96 20.25
N GLU A 112 13.75 12.32 21.30
CA GLU A 112 12.42 11.79 21.60
C GLU A 112 11.45 12.20 20.47
N HIS A 113 11.37 11.40 19.40
CA HIS A 113 10.55 11.69 18.21
C HIS A 113 9.25 10.87 18.29
N LEU A 114 8.12 11.52 18.09
CA LEU A 114 6.84 10.88 17.88
C LEU A 114 6.49 10.93 16.38
N ALA A 115 6.48 9.79 15.71
CA ALA A 115 6.07 9.66 14.32
C ALA A 115 4.60 9.21 14.26
N LEU A 116 3.76 10.01 13.59
CA LEU A 116 2.31 9.78 13.52
C LEU A 116 1.86 8.97 12.29
N GLY A 117 2.78 8.67 11.37
CA GLY A 117 2.54 7.81 10.20
C GLY A 117 1.72 8.46 9.08
N GLY A 118 1.36 7.65 8.08
CA GLY A 118 0.49 8.02 6.96
C GLY A 118 -1.00 7.91 7.29
N MET A 119 -1.87 7.84 6.28
CA MET A 119 -3.32 7.72 6.48
C MET A 119 -3.83 6.28 6.47
N LEU A 120 -3.33 5.46 5.55
CA LEU A 120 -3.74 4.07 5.39
C LEU A 120 -2.87 3.14 6.23
N LYS A 121 -3.46 2.07 6.75
CA LYS A 121 -2.80 1.03 7.57
C LYS A 121 -1.90 1.62 8.66
N ASN A 122 -2.36 2.70 9.30
CA ASN A 122 -1.54 3.55 10.14
C ASN A 122 -0.94 2.78 11.34
N THR A 123 0.28 3.17 11.67
CA THR A 123 0.93 2.89 12.95
C THR A 123 1.62 4.16 13.44
N VAL A 124 1.66 4.35 14.76
CA VAL A 124 2.46 5.38 15.41
C VAL A 124 3.76 4.79 15.96
N ALA A 125 4.83 5.58 16.01
CA ALA A 125 6.11 5.15 16.54
C ALA A 125 6.77 6.21 17.43
N TYR A 126 7.53 5.75 18.43
CA TYR A 126 8.24 6.61 19.36
C TYR A 126 9.72 6.23 19.47
N GLY A 127 10.61 7.17 19.18
CA GLY A 127 12.05 7.00 19.34
C GLY A 127 12.50 7.30 20.76
N VAL A 128 13.19 6.36 21.41
CA VAL A 128 13.73 6.51 22.77
C VAL A 128 14.98 5.66 22.97
N GLY A 129 16.01 6.23 23.62
CA GLY A 129 17.12 5.45 24.18
C GLY A 129 17.86 4.55 23.17
N GLY A 130 18.09 5.02 21.95
CA GLY A 130 18.72 4.23 20.88
C GLY A 130 17.81 3.19 20.24
N SER A 131 16.50 3.27 20.46
CA SER A 131 15.50 2.34 19.92
C SER A 131 14.28 3.09 19.36
N VAL A 132 13.50 2.41 18.53
CA VAL A 132 12.18 2.87 18.08
C VAL A 132 11.13 1.87 18.52
N VAL A 133 10.11 2.35 19.21
CA VAL A 133 8.94 1.57 19.61
C VAL A 133 7.83 1.83 18.61
N VAL A 134 7.52 0.83 17.79
CA VAL A 134 6.39 0.89 16.84
C VAL A 134 5.15 0.28 17.50
N GLY A 135 4.07 1.06 17.54
CA GLY A 135 2.77 0.66 18.06
C GLY A 135 2.10 -0.43 17.24
N GLY A 136 0.92 -0.87 17.71
CA GLY A 136 0.08 -1.80 16.95
C GLY A 136 -0.55 -1.13 15.74
N HIS A 137 -0.96 -1.94 14.77
CA HIS A 137 -1.82 -1.51 13.67
C HIS A 137 -3.08 -0.81 14.20
N ILE A 138 -3.35 0.39 13.70
CA ILE A 138 -4.54 1.18 14.01
C ILE A 138 -5.60 1.01 12.92
N GLY A 139 -5.18 0.82 11.67
CA GLY A 139 -6.06 0.77 10.50
C GLY A 139 -6.03 2.06 9.69
N ASP A 140 -7.06 2.27 8.88
CA ASP A 140 -7.18 3.48 8.06
C ASP A 140 -7.78 4.61 8.90
N LEU A 141 -7.27 5.84 8.74
CA LEU A 141 -7.73 7.00 9.49
C LEU A 141 -8.87 7.73 8.75
N ASP A 142 -9.94 7.00 8.40
CA ASP A 142 -11.06 7.48 7.58
C ASP A 142 -12.29 7.94 8.40
N ASP A 143 -12.34 7.61 9.69
CA ASP A 143 -13.41 8.03 10.60
C ASP A 143 -12.91 8.59 11.95
N LEU A 144 -13.83 9.23 12.68
CA LEU A 144 -13.53 9.85 13.98
C LEU A 144 -13.15 8.83 15.07
N ALA A 145 -13.63 7.59 14.98
CA ALA A 145 -13.29 6.56 15.95
C ALA A 145 -11.83 6.10 15.74
N ALA A 146 -11.42 5.89 14.50
CA ALA A 146 -10.04 5.58 14.12
C ALA A 146 -9.07 6.70 14.54
N VAL A 147 -9.45 7.97 14.32
CA VAL A 147 -8.64 9.12 14.77
C VAL A 147 -8.51 9.18 16.30
N ARG A 148 -9.55 8.82 17.06
CA ARG A 148 -9.48 8.73 18.53
C ARG A 148 -8.52 7.62 18.98
N VAL A 149 -8.60 6.44 18.36
CA VAL A 149 -7.69 5.32 18.64
C VAL A 149 -6.24 5.72 18.30
N HIS A 150 -6.02 6.40 17.18
CA HIS A 150 -4.71 6.94 16.78
C HIS A 150 -4.12 7.88 17.83
N ARG A 151 -4.88 8.87 18.28
CA ARG A 151 -4.44 9.84 19.30
C ARG A 151 -4.15 9.14 20.63
N ALA A 152 -5.00 8.21 21.04
CA ALA A 152 -4.80 7.42 22.25
C ALA A 152 -3.54 6.56 22.16
N ALA A 153 -3.31 5.88 21.03
CA ALA A 153 -2.12 5.06 20.80
C ALA A 153 -0.82 5.90 20.83
N ALA A 154 -0.84 7.10 20.23
CA ALA A 154 0.30 8.02 20.23
C ALA A 154 0.63 8.49 21.66
N ALA A 155 -0.39 8.92 22.42
CA ALA A 155 -0.24 9.31 23.82
C ALA A 155 0.25 8.15 24.70
N ASP A 156 -0.25 6.94 24.44
CA ASP A 156 0.11 5.73 25.17
C ASP A 156 1.58 5.35 24.97
N LEU A 157 2.09 5.40 23.75
CA LEU A 157 3.52 5.14 23.51
C LEU A 157 4.41 6.12 24.27
N VAL A 158 4.07 7.41 24.23
CA VAL A 158 4.85 8.42 24.96
C VAL A 158 4.75 8.22 26.47
N ARG A 159 3.56 7.87 27.00
CA ARG A 159 3.36 7.60 28.43
C ARG A 159 4.12 6.37 28.91
N LEU A 160 4.16 5.30 28.10
CA LEU A 160 4.78 4.03 28.47
C LEU A 160 6.31 4.08 28.35
N PHE A 161 6.85 4.81 27.38
CA PHE A 161 8.27 4.76 27.02
C PHE A 161 9.01 6.09 27.14
N GLY A 162 8.33 7.22 27.29
CA GLY A 162 8.95 8.54 27.35
C GLY A 162 9.52 8.90 28.73
N ALA A 163 10.65 9.61 28.73
CA ALA A 163 11.09 10.40 29.87
C ALA A 163 10.48 11.80 29.76
N ALA A 164 10.06 12.40 30.87
CA ALA A 164 9.58 13.79 30.84
C ALA A 164 10.74 14.75 30.54
N PRO A 165 10.58 15.75 29.64
CA PRO A 165 9.37 16.06 28.89
C PRO A 165 9.21 15.27 27.57
N VAL A 166 7.97 14.77 27.42
CA VAL A 166 7.16 14.44 26.23
C VAL A 166 7.78 14.88 24.89
N ALA A 167 8.03 13.91 23.99
CA ALA A 167 8.49 14.03 22.60
C ALA A 167 9.03 15.41 22.13
N ARG A 168 10.34 15.52 21.96
CA ARG A 168 11.04 16.71 21.44
C ARG A 168 10.65 17.11 20.02
N ARG A 169 10.21 16.17 19.19
CA ARG A 169 9.82 16.41 17.80
C ARG A 169 8.67 15.52 17.38
N ILE A 170 7.74 16.09 16.61
CA ILE A 170 6.59 15.38 16.07
C ILE A 170 6.77 15.29 14.56
N CYS A 171 6.70 14.07 14.03
CA CYS A 171 6.86 13.78 12.61
C CYS A 171 5.53 13.30 12.02
N CYS A 172 5.23 13.72 10.80
CA CYS A 172 4.05 13.29 10.06
C CYS A 172 4.35 13.21 8.56
N ASP A 173 3.44 12.60 7.81
CA ASP A 173 3.53 12.56 6.35
C ASP A 173 3.54 13.98 5.75
N LEU A 174 4.08 14.08 4.54
CA LEU A 174 4.06 15.30 3.74
C LEU A 174 2.63 15.70 3.36
N HIS A 175 1.72 14.73 3.19
CA HIS A 175 0.36 15.01 2.74
C HIS A 175 -0.39 15.96 3.71
N PRO A 176 -0.85 17.14 3.26
CA PRO A 176 -1.46 18.14 4.13
C PRO A 176 -2.82 17.72 4.68
N ASP A 177 -3.58 16.93 3.93
CA ASP A 177 -4.95 16.57 4.30
C ASP A 177 -5.09 15.29 5.14
N TYR A 178 -4.00 14.58 5.43
CA TYR A 178 -4.09 13.37 6.26
C TYR A 178 -4.49 13.68 7.69
N GLU A 179 -5.28 12.81 8.31
CA GLU A 179 -5.67 12.97 9.72
C GLU A 179 -4.47 12.86 10.68
N SER A 180 -3.45 12.06 10.33
CA SER A 180 -2.19 12.01 11.06
C SER A 180 -1.44 13.36 11.02
N THR A 181 -1.47 14.02 9.87
CA THR A 181 -0.96 15.39 9.68
C THR A 181 -1.71 16.41 10.52
N ARG A 182 -3.05 16.38 10.49
CA ARG A 182 -3.89 17.30 11.25
C ARG A 182 -3.62 17.14 12.74
N THR A 183 -3.54 15.89 13.21
CA THR A 183 -3.15 15.56 14.58
C THR A 183 -1.75 16.11 14.92
N ALA A 184 -0.79 16.07 14.00
CA ALA A 184 0.53 16.66 14.21
C ALA A 184 0.47 18.19 14.43
N LEU A 185 -0.32 18.88 13.62
CA LEU A 185 -0.51 20.33 13.67
C LEU A 185 -1.24 20.80 14.93
N GLU A 186 -2.11 19.96 15.50
CA GLU A 186 -2.73 20.23 16.80
C GLU A 186 -1.71 20.14 17.96
N LEU A 187 -0.70 19.27 17.83
CA LEU A 187 0.30 19.05 18.88
C LEU A 187 1.50 20.02 18.77
N THR A 188 1.82 20.52 17.57
CA THR A 188 2.89 21.49 17.36
C THR A 188 2.66 22.34 16.11
N ALA A 189 3.08 23.60 16.15
CA ALA A 189 3.02 24.50 15.00
C ALA A 189 4.01 24.13 13.88
N THR A 190 5.06 23.37 14.19
CA THR A 190 6.18 23.08 13.27
C THR A 190 6.50 21.57 13.23
N PRO A 191 5.55 20.71 12.83
CA PRO A 191 5.83 19.28 12.71
C PRO A 191 6.85 19.03 11.60
N VAL A 192 7.69 18.01 11.78
CA VAL A 192 8.61 17.54 10.75
C VAL A 192 7.79 16.78 9.69
N ARG A 193 7.72 17.35 8.50
CA ARG A 193 7.09 16.74 7.32
C ARG A 193 8.06 15.78 6.66
N VAL A 194 7.68 14.51 6.52
CA VAL A 194 8.50 13.48 5.87
C VAL A 194 7.77 12.96 4.64
N GLN A 195 8.45 12.97 3.49
CA GLN A 195 7.87 12.46 2.26
C GLN A 195 7.66 10.94 2.35
N HIS A 196 6.50 10.48 1.90
CA HIS A 196 6.00 9.11 2.08
C HIS A 196 6.98 8.01 1.63
N HIS A 197 7.54 8.15 0.43
CA HIS A 197 8.41 7.16 -0.17
C HIS A 197 9.81 7.18 0.43
N LEU A 198 10.31 8.36 0.81
CA LEU A 198 11.53 8.49 1.58
C LEU A 198 11.38 7.88 2.97
N ALA A 199 10.19 7.95 3.58
CA ALA A 199 9.90 7.25 4.83
C ALA A 199 9.93 5.72 4.65
N HIS A 200 9.36 5.20 3.56
CA HIS A 200 9.46 3.77 3.21
C HIS A 200 10.92 3.33 3.04
N LEU A 201 11.71 4.07 2.25
CA LEU A 201 13.13 3.79 2.03
C LEU A 201 13.92 3.80 3.35
N ALA A 202 13.74 4.86 4.15
CA ALA A 202 14.41 5.00 5.44
C ALA A 202 14.02 3.89 6.42
N GLY A 203 12.77 3.42 6.40
CA GLY A 203 12.31 2.29 7.21
C GLY A 203 13.07 1.00 6.90
N VAL A 204 13.25 0.67 5.61
CA VAL A 204 14.02 -0.51 5.18
C VAL A 204 15.49 -0.38 5.53
N MET A 205 16.08 0.80 5.30
CA MET A 205 17.48 1.05 5.68
C MET A 205 17.69 0.93 7.19
N ALA A 206 16.73 1.41 7.99
CA ALA A 206 16.76 1.30 9.45
C ALA A 206 16.65 -0.16 9.90
N GLU A 207 15.69 -0.93 9.39
CA GLU A 207 15.48 -2.33 9.77
C GLU A 207 16.69 -3.21 9.46
N HIS A 208 17.39 -2.93 8.35
CA HIS A 208 18.52 -3.72 7.89
C HIS A 208 19.89 -3.08 8.17
N GLU A 209 19.94 -1.99 8.93
CA GLU A 209 21.17 -1.27 9.30
C GLU A 209 22.04 -0.92 8.08
N LEU A 210 21.39 -0.52 6.97
CA LEU A 210 22.07 -0.26 5.70
C LEU A 210 22.74 1.11 5.73
N ALA A 211 24.06 1.12 5.51
CA ALA A 211 24.82 2.34 5.27
C ALA A 211 24.78 2.71 3.78
N PRO A 212 24.74 4.01 3.42
CA PRO A 212 24.92 4.45 2.05
C PRO A 212 26.26 3.99 1.43
N PRO A 213 26.35 3.84 0.10
CA PRO A 213 25.29 4.10 -0.87
C PRO A 213 24.24 2.98 -0.95
N VAL A 214 22.98 3.36 -1.18
CA VAL A 214 21.84 2.42 -1.28
C VAL A 214 20.97 2.77 -2.48
N LEU A 215 20.70 1.78 -3.33
CA LEU A 215 19.67 1.86 -4.36
C LEU A 215 18.38 1.23 -3.83
N GLY A 216 17.30 2.02 -3.77
CA GLY A 216 16.02 1.59 -3.21
C GLY A 216 14.88 1.73 -4.19
N PHE A 217 14.08 0.68 -4.36
CA PHE A 217 12.83 0.69 -5.12
C PHE A 217 11.67 0.84 -4.14
N VAL A 218 10.89 1.90 -4.31
CA VAL A 218 9.72 2.20 -3.47
C VAL A 218 8.49 2.19 -4.35
N TRP A 219 7.86 1.02 -4.40
CA TRP A 219 6.70 0.73 -5.25
C TRP A 219 5.45 0.55 -4.40
N ASP A 220 4.55 1.52 -4.46
CA ASP A 220 3.32 1.58 -3.67
C ASP A 220 2.10 1.99 -4.52
N GLY A 221 0.96 2.18 -3.86
CA GLY A 221 -0.28 2.63 -4.50
C GLY A 221 -0.41 4.15 -4.67
N ALA A 222 0.00 4.94 -3.69
CA ALA A 222 -0.09 6.39 -3.73
C ALA A 222 0.64 7.03 -2.54
N GLY A 223 1.53 7.96 -2.83
CA GLY A 223 2.03 8.93 -1.84
C GLY A 223 2.29 10.29 -2.48
N LEU A 224 2.11 11.37 -1.72
CA LEU A 224 2.31 12.72 -2.25
C LEU A 224 3.79 12.95 -2.58
N GLY A 225 4.06 13.31 -3.84
CA GLY A 225 5.35 13.74 -4.32
C GLY A 225 5.70 15.16 -3.89
N LEU A 226 7.00 15.47 -3.90
CA LEU A 226 7.49 16.83 -3.62
C LEU A 226 7.19 17.83 -4.75
N ASP A 227 6.81 17.31 -5.92
CA ASP A 227 6.33 18.02 -7.11
C ASP A 227 4.79 18.16 -7.13
N GLY A 228 4.08 17.65 -6.10
CA GLY A 228 2.63 17.63 -6.03
C GLY A 228 1.96 16.53 -6.86
N ALA A 229 2.72 15.67 -7.54
CA ALA A 229 2.19 14.49 -8.22
C ALA A 229 1.94 13.33 -7.23
N ILE A 230 1.21 12.32 -7.67
CA ILE A 230 1.06 11.06 -6.93
C ILE A 230 2.20 10.12 -7.32
N TRP A 231 3.14 9.91 -6.42
CA TRP A 231 4.23 8.96 -6.60
C TRP A 231 3.79 7.53 -6.22
N GLY A 232 4.60 6.55 -6.61
CA GLY A 232 4.40 5.14 -6.21
C GLY A 232 5.18 4.13 -7.04
N GLY A 233 6.08 4.58 -7.91
CA GLY A 233 6.86 3.74 -8.81
C GLY A 233 8.31 4.20 -8.84
N GLU A 234 8.83 4.53 -7.65
CA GLU A 234 10.06 5.31 -7.50
C GLU A 234 11.29 4.44 -7.31
N CYS A 235 12.41 4.89 -7.86
CA CYS A 235 13.74 4.36 -7.60
C CYS A 235 14.64 5.49 -7.10
N PHE A 236 15.13 5.36 -5.88
CA PHE A 236 16.01 6.35 -5.24
C PHE A 236 17.44 5.81 -5.12
N LEU A 237 18.41 6.69 -5.31
CA LEU A 237 19.80 6.46 -4.97
C LEU A 237 20.15 7.33 -3.76
N VAL A 238 20.49 6.70 -2.65
CA VAL A 238 21.14 7.34 -1.50
C VAL A 238 22.64 7.27 -1.75
N GLU A 239 23.26 8.43 -1.89
CA GLU A 239 24.68 8.59 -2.16
C GLU A 239 25.51 8.40 -0.87
N ALA A 240 26.82 8.20 -1.01
CA ALA A 240 27.72 7.99 0.13
C ALA A 240 27.76 9.18 1.10
N ASP A 241 27.46 10.40 0.64
CA ASP A 241 27.36 11.61 1.46
C ASP A 241 25.98 11.77 2.15
N GLY A 242 25.07 10.82 1.93
CA GLY A 242 23.71 10.82 2.46
C GLY A 242 22.71 11.62 1.62
N SER A 243 23.13 12.27 0.54
CA SER A 243 22.20 12.93 -0.39
C SER A 243 21.34 11.89 -1.11
N VAL A 244 20.10 12.24 -1.41
CA VAL A 244 19.14 11.34 -2.07
C VAL A 244 18.77 11.90 -3.43
N ARG A 245 18.84 11.04 -4.45
CA ARG A 245 18.47 11.36 -5.83
C ARG A 245 17.37 10.42 -6.30
N ARG A 246 16.42 10.94 -7.08
CA ARG A 246 15.39 10.15 -7.73
C ARG A 246 15.95 9.58 -9.04
N ARG A 247 16.51 8.38 -8.97
CA ARG A 247 17.25 7.73 -10.05
C ARG A 247 16.35 7.39 -11.24
N ALA A 248 15.15 6.88 -10.97
CA ALA A 248 14.15 6.62 -11.99
C ALA A 248 12.74 6.63 -11.38
N THR A 249 11.73 6.79 -12.22
CA THR A 249 10.33 6.60 -11.87
C THR A 249 9.58 5.97 -13.03
N LEU A 250 8.44 5.32 -12.79
CA LEU A 250 7.52 4.98 -13.88
C LEU A 250 7.14 6.23 -14.67
N ARG A 251 7.04 6.09 -16.00
CA ARG A 251 6.54 7.13 -16.90
C ARG A 251 5.20 7.67 -16.36
N PRO A 252 5.09 8.98 -16.07
CA PRO A 252 3.87 9.54 -15.52
C PRO A 252 2.68 9.41 -16.47
N PHE A 253 1.48 9.26 -15.90
CA PHE A 253 0.21 9.31 -16.62
C PHE A 253 -0.86 10.03 -15.78
N ARG A 254 -2.00 10.34 -16.40
CA ARG A 254 -3.09 11.08 -15.75
C ARG A 254 -4.04 10.15 -15.01
N LEU A 255 -4.22 10.35 -13.71
CA LEU A 255 -5.10 9.53 -12.87
C LEU A 255 -6.53 10.09 -12.87
N LEU A 256 -7.40 9.53 -13.72
CA LEU A 256 -8.74 10.09 -13.95
C LEU A 256 -9.68 9.93 -12.74
N GLY A 257 -9.99 11.04 -12.07
CA GLY A 257 -10.93 11.08 -10.95
C GLY A 257 -10.28 10.90 -9.57
N GLY A 258 -8.95 11.04 -9.44
CA GLY A 258 -8.24 10.95 -8.17
C GLY A 258 -8.50 9.62 -7.45
N ASP A 259 -8.99 9.67 -6.23
CA ASP A 259 -9.28 8.48 -5.39
C ASP A 259 -10.24 7.48 -6.05
N ASN A 260 -11.14 7.95 -6.92
CA ASN A 260 -12.04 7.04 -7.64
C ASN A 260 -11.26 6.09 -8.57
N ALA A 261 -10.09 6.48 -9.05
CA ALA A 261 -9.27 5.62 -9.90
C ALA A 261 -8.70 4.42 -9.15
N ALA A 262 -8.41 4.55 -7.84
CA ALA A 262 -8.00 3.41 -7.01
C ALA A 262 -9.16 2.42 -6.76
N ARG A 263 -10.42 2.91 -6.76
CA ARG A 263 -11.62 2.07 -6.65
C ARG A 263 -12.05 1.48 -7.99
N GLU A 264 -11.78 2.16 -9.09
CA GLU A 264 -12.15 1.76 -10.43
C GLU A 264 -10.90 1.61 -11.32
N PRO A 265 -10.16 0.48 -11.23
CA PRO A 265 -8.99 0.18 -12.07
C PRO A 265 -9.15 0.50 -13.56
N ARG A 266 -10.36 0.33 -14.10
CA ARG A 266 -10.73 0.71 -15.47
C ARG A 266 -10.42 2.18 -15.82
N ARG A 267 -10.54 3.12 -14.86
CA ARG A 267 -10.20 4.54 -15.07
C ARG A 267 -8.70 4.75 -15.18
N VAL A 268 -7.92 3.98 -14.43
CA VAL A 268 -6.45 4.01 -14.48
C VAL A 268 -5.98 3.57 -15.88
N LEU A 269 -6.54 2.47 -16.39
CA LEU A 269 -6.27 1.99 -17.73
C LEU A 269 -6.56 3.06 -18.79
N LEU A 270 -7.70 3.77 -18.72
CA LEU A 270 -8.00 4.87 -19.63
C LEU A 270 -6.97 6.01 -19.55
N GLY A 271 -6.48 6.35 -18.35
CA GLY A 271 -5.42 7.34 -18.18
C GLY A 271 -4.12 6.93 -18.87
N MET A 272 -3.74 5.66 -18.77
CA MET A 272 -2.55 5.10 -19.41
C MET A 272 -2.70 4.99 -20.93
N LEU A 273 -3.84 4.49 -21.42
CA LEU A 273 -4.13 4.46 -22.87
C LEU A 273 -4.11 5.87 -23.46
N GLY A 274 -4.62 6.85 -22.71
CA GLY A 274 -4.60 8.26 -23.08
C GLY A 274 -3.20 8.85 -23.22
N GLU A 275 -2.24 8.38 -22.43
CA GLU A 275 -0.83 8.79 -22.49
C GLU A 275 -0.10 8.20 -23.70
N ILE A 276 -0.47 6.98 -24.15
CA ILE A 276 0.17 6.34 -25.32
C ILE A 276 -0.51 6.75 -26.64
N PHE A 277 -1.84 6.71 -26.69
CA PHE A 277 -2.62 6.87 -27.92
C PHE A 277 -3.31 8.23 -28.04
N GLY A 278 -3.19 9.09 -27.01
CA GLY A 278 -3.90 10.36 -26.93
C GLY A 278 -5.35 10.23 -26.43
N PRO A 279 -6.04 11.36 -26.22
CA PRO A 279 -7.35 11.41 -25.54
C PRO A 279 -8.53 10.92 -26.39
N GLY A 280 -8.30 10.58 -27.66
CA GLY A 280 -9.35 10.23 -28.61
C GLY A 280 -9.97 8.86 -28.38
N PHE A 281 -9.25 7.93 -27.71
CA PHE A 281 -9.64 6.53 -27.45
C PHE A 281 -10.20 5.74 -28.67
N GLY A 282 -10.14 6.32 -29.87
CA GLY A 282 -10.73 5.77 -31.09
C GLY A 282 -9.95 4.57 -31.57
N GLY A 283 -10.66 3.53 -32.02
CA GLY A 283 -10.07 2.28 -32.53
C GLY A 283 -9.95 1.15 -31.51
N LEU A 284 -10.37 1.35 -30.25
CA LEU A 284 -10.38 0.30 -29.22
C LEU A 284 -11.81 -0.20 -28.97
N GLU A 285 -12.32 -1.04 -29.87
CA GLU A 285 -13.71 -1.56 -29.82
C GLU A 285 -14.04 -2.29 -28.50
N TRP A 286 -13.02 -2.92 -27.89
CA TRP A 286 -13.10 -3.62 -26.61
C TRP A 286 -13.25 -2.70 -25.38
N LEU A 287 -13.08 -1.38 -25.51
CA LEU A 287 -13.31 -0.45 -24.37
C LEU A 287 -14.74 -0.54 -23.84
N SER A 288 -15.69 -0.91 -24.70
CA SER A 288 -17.08 -1.15 -24.31
C SER A 288 -17.21 -2.30 -23.29
N GLU A 289 -16.29 -3.26 -23.30
CA GLU A 289 -16.25 -4.40 -22.36
C GLU A 289 -15.75 -4.02 -20.96
N LEU A 290 -15.19 -2.81 -20.79
CA LEU A 290 -14.79 -2.29 -19.47
C LEU A 290 -15.98 -1.72 -18.67
N GLY A 291 -17.20 -1.87 -19.20
CA GLY A 291 -18.44 -1.48 -18.55
C GLY A 291 -18.65 0.03 -18.46
N PHE A 292 -17.96 0.83 -19.28
CA PHE A 292 -18.22 2.27 -19.36
C PHE A 292 -19.45 2.56 -20.20
N SER A 293 -20.29 3.49 -19.73
CA SER A 293 -21.26 4.15 -20.59
C SER A 293 -20.57 5.12 -21.57
N VAL A 294 -21.24 5.41 -22.69
CA VAL A 294 -20.76 6.39 -23.68
C VAL A 294 -20.56 7.76 -23.04
N GLN A 295 -21.47 8.16 -22.14
CA GLN A 295 -21.39 9.42 -21.42
C GLN A 295 -20.18 9.49 -20.49
N GLU A 296 -19.86 8.39 -19.79
CA GLU A 296 -18.65 8.30 -18.97
C GLU A 296 -17.39 8.44 -19.81
N LEU A 297 -17.27 7.73 -20.95
CA LEU A 297 -16.10 7.82 -21.82
C LEU A 297 -15.89 9.25 -22.36
N VAL A 298 -16.95 9.92 -22.80
CA VAL A 298 -16.87 11.32 -23.26
C VAL A 298 -16.43 12.25 -22.13
N MET A 299 -16.95 12.05 -20.91
CA MET A 299 -16.55 12.85 -19.75
C MET A 299 -15.09 12.63 -19.38
N LEU A 300 -14.66 11.37 -19.30
CA LEU A 300 -13.29 10.97 -18.97
C LEU A 300 -12.28 11.45 -20.02
N GLY A 301 -12.61 11.35 -21.31
CA GLY A 301 -11.78 11.91 -22.39
C GLY A 301 -11.63 13.42 -22.29
N ARG A 302 -12.68 14.15 -21.91
CA ARG A 302 -12.59 15.60 -21.64
C ARG A 302 -11.76 15.92 -20.40
N MET A 303 -11.88 15.14 -19.33
CA MET A 303 -11.07 15.29 -18.12
C MET A 303 -9.58 15.12 -18.44
N LEU A 304 -9.26 14.08 -19.21
CA LEU A 304 -7.90 13.79 -19.69
C LEU A 304 -7.36 14.94 -20.54
N ALA A 305 -8.10 15.34 -21.59
CA ALA A 305 -7.66 16.38 -22.53
C ALA A 305 -7.44 17.75 -21.86
N ARG A 306 -8.16 18.03 -20.77
CA ARG A 306 -8.07 19.31 -20.04
C ARG A 306 -7.21 19.25 -18.78
N GLY A 307 -6.74 18.08 -18.36
CA GLY A 307 -6.00 17.92 -17.10
C GLY A 307 -6.82 18.26 -15.85
N VAL A 308 -8.15 18.18 -15.91
CA VAL A 308 -9.05 18.51 -14.79
C VAL A 308 -9.37 17.26 -13.98
N CYS A 309 -9.25 17.34 -12.65
CA CYS A 309 -9.45 16.21 -11.73
C CYS A 309 -8.67 14.96 -12.16
N SER A 310 -7.48 15.19 -12.71
CA SER A 310 -6.59 14.16 -13.25
C SER A 310 -5.14 14.47 -12.87
N PRO A 311 -4.78 14.31 -11.58
CA PRO A 311 -3.39 14.54 -11.16
C PRO A 311 -2.43 13.62 -11.93
N TRP A 312 -1.19 14.07 -12.06
CA TRP A 312 -0.11 13.22 -12.56
C TRP A 312 0.19 12.11 -11.55
N CYS A 313 0.45 10.92 -12.06
CA CYS A 313 0.71 9.74 -11.26
C CYS A 313 1.84 8.89 -11.87
N SER A 314 2.73 8.38 -11.02
CA SER A 314 3.78 7.42 -11.37
C SER A 314 3.69 6.12 -10.55
N SER A 315 2.49 5.74 -10.09
CA SER A 315 2.33 4.61 -9.15
C SER A 315 2.43 3.23 -9.80
N MET A 316 3.18 2.34 -9.14
CA MET A 316 3.25 0.92 -9.48
C MET A 316 1.93 0.21 -9.17
N GLY A 317 1.30 0.48 -8.02
CA GLY A 317 -0.01 -0.08 -7.69
C GLY A 317 -1.08 0.27 -8.73
N ARG A 318 -1.04 1.50 -9.27
CA ARG A 318 -1.91 1.92 -10.38
C ARG A 318 -1.58 1.21 -11.69
N LEU A 319 -0.31 0.96 -12.01
CA LEU A 319 0.06 0.11 -13.16
C LEU A 319 -0.55 -1.30 -13.02
N PHE A 320 -0.47 -1.91 -11.84
CA PHE A 320 -1.12 -3.20 -11.56
C PHE A 320 -2.64 -3.15 -11.75
N ASP A 321 -3.30 -2.12 -11.21
CA ASP A 321 -4.74 -1.90 -11.41
C ASP A 321 -5.09 -1.83 -12.91
N ALA A 322 -4.33 -1.08 -13.70
CA ALA A 322 -4.57 -0.95 -15.14
C ALA A 322 -4.42 -2.28 -15.89
N ILE A 323 -3.40 -3.09 -15.58
CA ILE A 323 -3.19 -4.39 -16.22
C ILE A 323 -4.26 -5.41 -15.79
N ALA A 324 -4.71 -5.36 -14.54
CA ALA A 324 -5.84 -6.16 -14.07
C ALA A 324 -7.17 -5.77 -14.74
N ALA A 325 -7.38 -4.48 -15.00
CA ALA A 325 -8.54 -4.02 -15.76
C ALA A 325 -8.46 -4.44 -17.24
N LEU A 326 -7.27 -4.32 -17.84
CA LEU A 326 -6.99 -4.69 -19.22
C LEU A 326 -7.32 -6.16 -19.46
N SER A 327 -6.87 -7.04 -18.57
CA SER A 327 -7.17 -8.48 -18.64
C SER A 327 -8.61 -8.86 -18.25
N GLY A 328 -9.40 -7.91 -17.75
CA GLY A 328 -10.77 -8.15 -17.28
C GLY A 328 -10.87 -8.84 -15.93
N LEU A 329 -9.74 -8.99 -15.22
CA LEU A 329 -9.67 -9.63 -13.93
C LEU A 329 -10.33 -8.80 -12.81
N CYS A 330 -10.14 -7.48 -12.85
CA CYS A 330 -10.73 -6.58 -11.86
C CYS A 330 -11.02 -5.20 -12.48
N LEU A 331 -12.31 -4.85 -12.55
CA LEU A 331 -12.76 -3.52 -13.02
C LEU A 331 -13.14 -2.59 -11.86
N THR A 332 -13.39 -3.14 -10.67
CA THR A 332 -13.78 -2.39 -9.48
C THR A 332 -13.21 -3.08 -8.23
N ASN A 333 -12.42 -2.34 -7.47
CA ASN A 333 -11.86 -2.77 -6.20
C ASN A 333 -12.91 -2.61 -5.08
N ARG A 334 -13.06 -3.65 -4.26
CA ARG A 334 -13.84 -3.68 -3.02
C ARG A 334 -13.00 -3.37 -1.79
N PHE A 335 -11.69 -3.55 -1.89
CA PHE A 335 -10.71 -3.18 -0.87
C PHE A 335 -9.40 -2.76 -1.55
N GLU A 336 -8.55 -2.08 -0.79
CA GLU A 336 -7.27 -1.57 -1.28
C GLU A 336 -6.33 -2.70 -1.72
N GLY A 337 -5.74 -2.59 -2.90
CA GLY A 337 -4.83 -3.59 -3.46
C GLY A 337 -5.48 -4.81 -4.09
N GLN A 338 -6.82 -4.91 -4.12
CA GLN A 338 -7.51 -6.11 -4.63
C GLN A 338 -7.08 -6.52 -6.04
N ALA A 339 -7.10 -5.60 -7.02
CA ALA A 339 -6.74 -5.92 -8.39
C ALA A 339 -5.28 -6.39 -8.51
N ALA A 340 -4.36 -5.76 -7.78
CA ALA A 340 -2.96 -6.16 -7.75
C ALA A 340 -2.78 -7.57 -7.16
N MET A 341 -3.48 -7.87 -6.05
CA MET A 341 -3.45 -9.20 -5.42
C MET A 341 -4.06 -10.29 -6.31
N LEU A 342 -5.17 -9.99 -7.00
CA LEU A 342 -5.77 -10.93 -7.96
C LEU A 342 -4.83 -11.17 -9.14
N LEU A 343 -4.16 -10.13 -9.62
CA LEU A 343 -3.21 -10.25 -10.72
C LEU A 343 -2.02 -11.13 -10.32
N GLU A 344 -1.45 -10.93 -9.12
CA GLU A 344 -0.47 -11.86 -8.54
C GLU A 344 -1.06 -13.28 -8.46
N GLY A 345 -2.27 -13.45 -7.94
CA GLY A 345 -2.94 -14.76 -7.83
C GLY A 345 -3.12 -15.49 -9.16
N ALA A 346 -3.36 -14.77 -10.26
CA ALA A 346 -3.55 -15.36 -11.58
C ALA A 346 -2.34 -16.20 -12.06
N ILE A 347 -1.11 -15.81 -11.70
CA ILE A 347 0.09 -16.58 -12.08
C ILE A 347 0.40 -17.75 -11.16
N TRP A 348 -0.23 -17.80 -9.97
CA TRP A 348 -0.13 -18.96 -9.07
C TRP A 348 -1.03 -20.12 -9.52
N GLY A 349 -2.17 -19.82 -10.15
CA GLY A 349 -3.14 -20.82 -10.63
C GLY A 349 -2.80 -21.43 -12.00
N GLY A 350 -1.94 -20.78 -12.79
CA GLY A 350 -1.54 -21.22 -14.12
C GLY A 350 -0.55 -22.38 -14.10
N SER A 351 -0.80 -23.40 -14.93
CA SER A 351 0.10 -24.53 -15.18
C SER A 351 1.43 -24.09 -15.80
N GLN A 352 2.45 -23.70 -15.01
CA GLN A 352 3.88 -23.59 -15.40
C GLN A 352 4.23 -22.94 -16.77
N SER A 353 3.28 -22.28 -17.45
CA SER A 353 3.39 -21.87 -18.86
C SER A 353 3.50 -20.37 -19.03
N VAL A 354 3.49 -19.60 -17.94
CA VAL A 354 4.23 -18.33 -17.97
C VAL A 354 5.67 -18.75 -18.19
N PRO A 355 6.34 -18.34 -19.28
CA PRO A 355 7.65 -18.86 -19.59
C PRO A 355 8.60 -18.46 -18.47
N ALA A 356 8.87 -19.40 -17.56
CA ALA A 356 9.98 -19.34 -16.63
C ALA A 356 11.23 -19.28 -17.49
N GLY A 357 11.68 -18.06 -17.82
CA GLY A 357 12.81 -17.83 -18.72
C GLY A 357 12.48 -17.39 -20.15
N GLY A 358 11.26 -16.92 -20.45
CA GLY A 358 11.08 -16.06 -21.63
C GLY A 358 11.88 -14.78 -21.43
N ASN A 359 12.73 -14.40 -22.38
CA ASN A 359 13.57 -13.20 -22.29
C ASN A 359 12.66 -11.94 -22.39
N VAL A 360 11.93 -11.61 -21.32
CA VAL A 360 11.10 -10.41 -21.23
C VAL A 360 12.04 -9.24 -20.98
N ALA A 361 12.06 -8.30 -21.92
CA ALA A 361 12.88 -7.11 -21.81
C ALA A 361 12.44 -6.25 -20.60
N PRO A 362 13.39 -5.58 -19.93
CA PRO A 362 13.05 -4.57 -18.92
C PRO A 362 12.26 -3.41 -19.55
N LEU A 363 11.55 -2.67 -18.70
CA LEU A 363 10.95 -1.39 -19.10
C LEU A 363 12.06 -0.45 -19.59
N PRO A 364 11.99 0.08 -20.82
CA PRO A 364 13.03 0.96 -21.35
C PRO A 364 13.22 2.20 -20.49
N ARG A 365 14.48 2.60 -20.32
CA ARG A 365 14.82 3.89 -19.71
C ARG A 365 14.80 4.97 -20.78
N ILE A 366 13.89 5.93 -20.64
CA ILE A 366 13.76 7.06 -21.56
C ILE A 366 14.09 8.37 -20.84
N ALA A 367 14.47 9.37 -21.63
CA ALA A 367 14.70 10.72 -21.12
C ALA A 367 13.39 11.31 -20.58
N VAL A 368 13.50 12.06 -19.49
CA VAL A 368 12.39 12.82 -18.91
C VAL A 368 11.99 13.93 -19.88
N ALA A 369 10.68 14.07 -20.15
CA ALA A 369 10.22 15.14 -21.02
C ALA A 369 10.60 16.52 -20.46
N SER A 370 10.92 17.46 -21.34
CA SER A 370 11.50 18.76 -20.98
C SER A 370 10.65 19.57 -19.99
N GLU A 371 9.33 19.43 -20.05
CA GLU A 371 8.37 20.06 -19.15
C GLU A 371 8.44 19.55 -17.70
N PHE A 372 8.98 18.35 -17.47
CA PHE A 372 9.19 17.77 -16.13
C PHE A 372 10.63 17.90 -15.63
N ALA A 373 11.60 18.05 -16.53
CA ALA A 373 13.03 18.06 -16.19
C ALA A 373 13.44 19.23 -15.25
N GLY A 374 12.68 20.33 -15.27
CA GLY A 374 12.92 21.49 -14.40
C GLY A 374 12.21 21.47 -13.05
N LEU A 375 11.41 20.43 -12.76
CA LEU A 375 10.67 20.33 -11.50
C LEU A 375 11.61 19.96 -10.34
N PRO A 376 11.34 20.44 -9.12
CA PRO A 376 12.00 19.92 -7.93
C PRO A 376 11.85 18.40 -7.86
N TRP A 377 12.94 17.68 -7.59
CA TRP A 377 12.94 16.21 -7.55
C TRP A 377 12.54 15.53 -8.88
N ALA A 378 12.83 16.18 -10.01
CA ALA A 378 12.77 15.53 -11.31
C ALA A 378 13.63 14.24 -11.30
N PRO A 379 13.10 13.12 -11.79
CA PRO A 379 13.85 11.88 -11.90
C PRO A 379 14.94 12.02 -12.96
N GLU A 380 15.98 11.20 -12.91
CA GLU A 380 17.00 11.19 -13.99
C GLU A 380 16.48 10.51 -15.28
N ALA A 381 15.56 9.56 -15.13
CA ALA A 381 14.95 8.82 -16.24
C ALA A 381 13.54 8.35 -15.92
N TRP A 382 12.75 8.10 -16.96
CA TRP A 382 11.49 7.36 -16.85
C TRP A 382 11.67 5.90 -17.23
N LEU A 383 10.94 5.03 -16.54
CA LEU A 383 10.73 3.63 -16.88
C LEU A 383 9.45 3.55 -17.71
N ASP A 384 9.61 3.32 -19.01
CA ASP A 384 8.52 3.38 -19.97
C ASP A 384 7.74 2.07 -20.00
N TRP A 385 6.51 2.10 -19.50
CA TRP A 385 5.58 0.97 -19.55
C TRP A 385 4.82 0.88 -20.89
N GLY A 386 4.95 1.87 -21.78
CA GLY A 386 4.26 1.91 -23.08
C GLY A 386 4.47 0.66 -23.94
N PRO A 387 5.72 0.22 -24.20
CA PRO A 387 5.98 -0.98 -24.99
C PRO A 387 5.40 -2.27 -24.41
N LEU A 388 5.29 -2.36 -23.07
CA LEU A 388 4.63 -3.49 -22.41
C LEU A 388 3.12 -3.47 -22.71
N LEU A 389 2.49 -2.30 -22.62
CA LEU A 389 1.07 -2.15 -22.91
C LEU A 389 0.74 -2.44 -24.38
N GLU A 390 1.56 -1.94 -25.31
CA GLU A 390 1.44 -2.23 -26.75
C GLU A 390 1.58 -3.73 -27.03
N ARG A 391 2.56 -4.38 -26.40
CA ARG A 391 2.74 -5.83 -26.52
C ARG A 391 1.53 -6.61 -26.02
N LEU A 392 0.95 -6.21 -24.90
CA LEU A 392 -0.23 -6.84 -24.33
C LEU A 392 -1.49 -6.66 -25.20
N LEU A 393 -1.52 -5.64 -26.06
CA LEU A 393 -2.64 -5.34 -26.95
C LEU A 393 -2.47 -5.91 -28.36
N ALA A 394 -1.28 -6.44 -28.71
CA ALA A 394 -0.94 -6.81 -30.08
C ALA A 394 -1.88 -7.86 -30.69
N ASP A 395 -2.29 -8.85 -29.88
CA ASP A 395 -3.15 -9.96 -30.29
C ASP A 395 -4.59 -9.83 -29.76
N GLY A 396 -4.99 -8.61 -29.35
CA GLY A 396 -6.28 -8.33 -28.72
C GLY A 396 -6.20 -8.21 -27.20
N ARG A 397 -7.32 -8.41 -26.51
CA ARG A 397 -7.39 -8.30 -25.05
C ARG A 397 -6.72 -9.53 -24.41
N PRO A 398 -5.68 -9.37 -23.57
CA PRO A 398 -4.93 -10.49 -23.02
C PRO A 398 -5.70 -11.19 -21.90
N GLY A 399 -5.45 -12.48 -21.70
CA GLY A 399 -5.94 -13.21 -20.54
C GLY A 399 -5.24 -12.79 -19.23
N PRO A 400 -5.85 -13.00 -18.05
CA PRO A 400 -5.25 -12.64 -16.75
C PRO A 400 -3.86 -13.26 -16.49
N GLU A 401 -3.65 -14.52 -16.84
CA GLU A 401 -2.37 -15.22 -16.62
C GLU A 401 -1.24 -14.63 -17.47
N GLU A 402 -1.52 -14.37 -18.75
CA GLU A 402 -0.56 -13.76 -19.68
C GLU A 402 -0.20 -12.33 -19.25
N ALA A 403 -1.21 -11.52 -18.98
CA ALA A 403 -1.04 -10.12 -18.57
C ALA A 403 -0.22 -10.01 -17.28
N SER A 404 -0.55 -10.85 -16.30
CA SER A 404 0.19 -10.91 -15.05
C SER A 404 1.63 -11.42 -15.25
N GLY A 405 1.82 -12.50 -16.00
CA GLY A 405 3.13 -13.09 -16.24
C GLY A 405 4.09 -12.13 -16.93
N LEU A 406 3.64 -11.43 -17.96
CA LEU A 406 4.43 -10.43 -18.68
C LEU A 406 4.77 -9.22 -17.82
N LEU A 407 3.81 -8.69 -17.06
CA LEU A 407 4.06 -7.56 -16.16
C LEU A 407 5.11 -7.91 -15.10
N HIS A 408 4.92 -9.00 -14.36
CA HIS A 408 5.85 -9.39 -13.30
C HIS A 408 7.26 -9.67 -13.84
N ALA A 409 7.37 -10.37 -14.96
CA ALA A 409 8.66 -10.65 -15.59
C ALA A 409 9.38 -9.36 -16.04
N ALA A 410 8.66 -8.42 -16.67
CA ALA A 410 9.22 -7.13 -17.09
C ALA A 410 9.71 -6.30 -15.90
N LEU A 411 8.95 -6.27 -14.80
CA LEU A 411 9.33 -5.53 -13.58
C LEU A 411 10.57 -6.13 -12.92
N VAL A 412 10.66 -7.47 -12.81
CA VAL A 412 11.86 -8.14 -12.29
C VAL A 412 13.08 -7.83 -13.16
N ALA A 413 12.94 -7.96 -14.48
CA ALA A 413 14.02 -7.62 -15.43
C ALA A 413 14.45 -6.15 -15.28
N THR A 414 13.50 -5.24 -15.02
CA THR A 414 13.76 -3.82 -14.81
C THR A 414 14.57 -3.56 -13.55
N VAL A 415 14.23 -4.19 -12.42
CA VAL A 415 15.01 -4.08 -11.18
C VAL A 415 16.45 -4.54 -11.41
N VAL A 416 16.62 -5.70 -12.05
CA VAL A 416 17.95 -6.26 -12.37
C VAL A 416 18.75 -5.33 -13.28
N ALA A 417 18.13 -4.77 -14.32
CA ALA A 417 18.81 -3.90 -15.28
C ALA A 417 19.18 -2.52 -14.73
N ILE A 418 18.55 -2.07 -13.64
CA ILE A 418 18.89 -0.80 -12.97
C ILE A 418 19.93 -1.03 -11.87
N ALA A 419 19.89 -2.18 -11.21
CA ALA A 419 20.79 -2.54 -10.12
C ALA A 419 22.14 -3.10 -10.59
N GLY A 420 22.17 -3.81 -11.72
CA GLY A 420 23.39 -4.30 -12.38
C GLY A 420 24.02 -3.23 -13.25
#